data_AF-A0A7S2PUR9-F1
#
_entry.id   AF-A0A7S2PUR9-F1
#
_cell.length_a   1.000
_cell.length_b   1.000
_cell.length_c   1.000
_cell.angle_alpha   90.00
_cell.angle_beta   90.00
_cell.angle_gamma   90.00
#
_symmetry.space_group_name_H-M   'P 1'
#
loop_
_entity.id
_entity.type
_entity.pdbx_description
1 polymer ?
#
loop_
_entity_poly.entity_id
_entity_poly.type
_entity_poly.pdbx_seq_one_letter_code
_entity_poly.pdbx_strand_id
1 'polypeptide(L)'
;EPLYEAPVLGPPREPILMVMNLLRSMEYSNTLPTVGLDGPPLVESYNVRLWQMDMKIGQSPHDFPSVFSFFLPEYVPEAGPALSAQLAAPEATILDMPKIIGLQNGMLSLIKYGMSDCHNGLSTYPGYRGCSDNGLYERSFGHLGRVPTGANITELVSEVSLLLTAGRLSQDNRDTIETACSSEPDLDAQYRCIQQLIVFSAEFHSTNTMQKSGEARSVDTTTAS
;
A
#
# COMPACT_ATOMS: atom_id res chain seq x y z
N GLU A 1 19.19 15.53 -31.60
CA GLU A 1 18.14 14.90 -30.78
C GLU A 1 18.73 13.66 -30.11
N PRO A 2 18.91 13.62 -28.79
CA PRO A 2 19.05 12.34 -28.12
C PRO A 2 17.64 11.84 -27.78
N LEU A 3 17.34 10.64 -28.28
CA LEU A 3 16.17 9.86 -27.92
C LEU A 3 16.20 9.61 -26.42
N TYR A 4 15.21 10.13 -25.70
CA TYR A 4 14.98 9.79 -24.30
C TYR A 4 14.72 8.28 -24.25
N GLU A 5 15.66 7.53 -23.67
CA GLU A 5 15.53 6.10 -23.44
C GLU A 5 14.38 5.93 -22.44
N ALA A 6 13.19 5.61 -22.95
CA ALA A 6 12.00 5.46 -22.13
C ALA A 6 12.29 4.35 -21.11
N PRO A 7 12.40 4.66 -19.80
CA PRO A 7 12.56 3.62 -18.81
C PRO A 7 11.32 2.75 -18.94
N VAL A 8 11.52 1.44 -19.09
CA VAL A 8 10.49 0.42 -19.30
C VAL A 8 9.28 0.75 -18.43
N LEU A 9 8.26 1.34 -19.05
CA LEU A 9 7.13 1.94 -18.33
C LEU A 9 6.11 0.83 -18.08
N GLY A 10 6.40 -0.04 -17.12
CA GLY A 10 5.43 -1.01 -16.62
C GLY A 10 4.24 -0.33 -15.93
N PRO A 11 3.03 -0.90 -16.06
CA PRO A 11 1.80 -0.33 -15.53
C PRO A 11 1.83 -0.20 -14.00
N PRO A 12 0.99 0.69 -13.42
CA PRO A 12 0.78 0.72 -11.99
C PRO A 12 0.28 -0.63 -11.49
N ARG A 13 0.68 -1.02 -10.27
CA ARG A 13 0.25 -2.30 -9.70
C ARG A 13 -1.25 -2.26 -9.39
N GLU A 14 -1.87 -3.43 -9.47
CA GLU A 14 -3.26 -3.59 -9.03
C GLU A 14 -3.42 -3.25 -7.53
N PRO A 15 -4.45 -2.45 -7.15
CA PRO A 15 -4.69 -2.07 -5.76
C PRO A 15 -4.80 -3.26 -4.80
N ILE A 16 -5.52 -4.34 -5.17
CA ILE A 16 -5.66 -5.48 -4.29
C ILE A 16 -4.34 -6.23 -4.10
N LEU A 17 -3.51 -6.31 -5.14
CA LEU A 17 -2.21 -6.97 -5.06
C LEU A 17 -1.23 -6.19 -4.19
N MET A 18 -1.34 -4.86 -4.12
CA MET A 18 -0.57 -4.05 -3.17
C MET A 18 -0.96 -4.37 -1.72
N VAL A 19 -2.26 -4.44 -1.42
CA VAL A 19 -2.76 -4.83 -0.09
C VAL A 19 -2.32 -6.24 0.28
N MET A 20 -2.48 -7.19 -0.65
CA MET A 20 -2.08 -8.59 -0.43
C MET A 20 -0.56 -8.73 -0.26
N ASN A 21 0.23 -7.97 -1.01
CA ASN A 21 1.68 -7.91 -0.85
C ASN A 21 2.04 -7.48 0.56
N LEU A 22 1.46 -6.37 1.05
CA LEU A 22 1.69 -5.86 2.39
C LEU A 22 1.30 -6.87 3.48
N LEU A 23 0.11 -7.47 3.38
CA LEU A 23 -0.37 -8.48 4.33
C LEU A 23 0.56 -9.70 4.38
N ARG A 24 1.02 -10.17 3.21
CA ARG A 24 1.89 -11.36 3.11
C ARG A 24 3.30 -11.07 3.58
N SER A 25 3.89 -9.98 3.12
CA SER A 25 5.28 -9.62 3.42
C SER A 25 5.49 -9.27 4.89
N MET A 26 4.48 -8.69 5.53
CA MET A 26 4.51 -8.29 6.93
C MET A 26 3.83 -9.29 7.87
N GLU A 27 3.68 -10.55 7.42
CA GLU A 27 3.20 -11.68 8.23
C GLU A 27 1.90 -11.36 8.98
N TYR A 28 0.84 -11.04 8.24
CA TYR A 28 -0.47 -10.77 8.82
C TYR A 28 -0.95 -11.93 9.71
N SER A 29 -1.33 -11.61 10.95
CA SER A 29 -1.84 -12.55 11.94
C SER A 29 -3.21 -12.10 12.43
N ASN A 30 -4.12 -13.06 12.59
CA ASN A 30 -5.45 -12.82 13.14
C ASN A 30 -5.37 -12.77 14.67
N THR A 31 -5.87 -11.67 15.26
CA THR A 31 -5.90 -11.47 16.70
C THR A 31 -7.32 -11.12 17.11
N LEU A 32 -8.15 -12.14 17.25
CA LEU A 32 -9.49 -11.97 17.81
C LEU A 32 -9.46 -12.30 19.31
N PRO A 33 -10.10 -11.47 20.16
CA PRO A 33 -10.25 -11.82 21.56
C PRO A 33 -10.99 -13.15 21.68
N THR A 34 -10.44 -14.05 22.47
CA THR A 34 -11.14 -15.23 22.99
C THR A 34 -12.20 -14.74 23.97
N VAL A 35 -13.33 -14.28 23.44
CA VAL A 35 -14.56 -14.22 24.23
C VAL A 35 -14.78 -15.64 24.74
N GLY A 36 -14.91 -15.81 26.06
CA GLY A 36 -15.08 -17.10 26.75
C GLY A 36 -16.41 -17.77 26.43
N LEU A 37 -16.71 -17.91 25.14
CA LEU A 37 -17.80 -18.64 24.55
C LEU A 37 -17.33 -20.09 24.38
N ASP A 38 -18.18 -21.04 24.76
CA ASP A 38 -17.93 -22.45 24.50
C ASP A 38 -17.95 -22.71 22.98
N GLY A 39 -16.78 -23.01 22.40
CA GLY A 39 -16.59 -23.25 20.96
C GLY A 39 -15.13 -23.09 20.53
N PRO A 40 -14.77 -23.48 19.29
CA PRO A 40 -13.46 -23.16 18.74
C PRO A 40 -13.24 -21.63 18.75
N PRO A 41 -12.01 -21.14 19.01
CA PRO A 41 -11.71 -19.72 19.04
C PRO A 41 -12.21 -19.04 17.76
N LEU A 42 -12.80 -17.84 17.87
CA LEU A 42 -13.24 -17.08 16.69
C LEU A 42 -12.09 -16.90 15.67
N VAL A 43 -10.84 -16.86 16.13
CA VAL A 43 -9.63 -16.85 15.29
C VAL A 43 -9.59 -17.99 14.27
N GLU A 44 -10.06 -19.20 14.60
CA GLU A 44 -10.07 -20.36 13.69
C GLU A 44 -11.13 -20.23 12.59
N SER A 45 -12.20 -19.47 12.84
CA SER A 45 -13.35 -19.35 11.94
C SER A 45 -13.39 -18.00 11.19
N TYR A 46 -12.64 -17.01 11.65
CA TYR A 46 -12.57 -15.69 11.02
C TYR A 46 -11.29 -15.54 10.21
N ASN A 47 -11.47 -15.47 8.89
CA ASN A 47 -10.44 -15.18 7.91
C ASN A 47 -10.20 -13.66 7.76
N VAL A 48 -9.22 -13.29 6.93
CA VAL A 48 -8.94 -11.89 6.56
C VAL A 48 -10.23 -11.19 6.12
N ARG A 49 -10.64 -10.15 6.86
CA ARG A 49 -11.88 -9.42 6.60
C ARG A 49 -11.60 -8.05 5.96
N LEU A 50 -11.51 -8.06 4.64
CA LEU A 50 -11.45 -6.87 3.81
C LEU A 50 -12.87 -6.37 3.53
N TRP A 51 -13.19 -5.14 3.92
CA TRP A 51 -14.54 -4.58 3.86
C TRP A 51 -14.67 -3.52 2.75
N GLN A 52 -15.63 -3.72 1.84
CA GLN A 52 -15.96 -2.76 0.77
C GLN A 52 -14.73 -2.28 -0.01
N MET A 53 -13.88 -3.21 -0.45
CA MET A 53 -12.63 -2.89 -1.15
C MET A 53 -12.89 -2.28 -2.53
N ASP A 54 -13.97 -2.66 -3.20
CA ASP A 54 -14.49 -2.05 -4.42
C ASP A 54 -14.76 -0.54 -4.20
N MET A 55 -15.40 -0.18 -3.09
CA MET A 55 -15.67 1.21 -2.75
C MET A 55 -14.41 1.97 -2.30
N LYS A 56 -13.49 1.30 -1.60
CA LYS A 56 -12.29 1.92 -1.02
C LYS A 56 -11.13 2.07 -2.02
N ILE A 57 -10.84 1.02 -2.79
CA ILE A 57 -9.65 0.93 -3.64
C ILE A 57 -9.97 0.57 -5.10
N GLY A 58 -11.26 0.43 -5.45
CA GLY A 58 -11.70 0.17 -6.83
C GLY A 58 -11.66 -1.30 -7.23
N GLN A 59 -11.24 -2.20 -6.33
CA GLN A 59 -11.09 -3.63 -6.62
C GLN A 59 -11.38 -4.45 -5.36
N SER A 60 -12.13 -5.55 -5.49
CA SER A 60 -12.43 -6.46 -4.38
C SER A 60 -12.19 -7.92 -4.79
N PRO A 61 -11.69 -8.79 -3.88
CA PRO A 61 -11.60 -10.22 -4.14
C PRO A 61 -12.98 -10.82 -4.39
N HIS A 62 -13.08 -11.69 -5.41
CA HIS A 62 -14.30 -12.42 -5.77
C HIS A 62 -15.51 -11.57 -6.17
N ASP A 63 -15.29 -10.30 -6.49
CA ASP A 63 -16.32 -9.41 -7.00
C ASP A 63 -16.09 -9.15 -8.50
N PHE A 64 -17.16 -8.86 -9.24
CA PHE A 64 -17.14 -8.69 -10.68
C PHE A 64 -18.18 -7.62 -11.07
N PRO A 65 -17.77 -6.35 -11.18
CA PRO A 65 -18.70 -5.24 -11.41
C PRO A 65 -19.29 -5.24 -12.82
N SER A 66 -18.64 -5.93 -13.78
CA SER A 66 -19.10 -6.06 -15.16
C SER A 66 -18.71 -7.42 -15.75
N VAL A 67 -19.22 -7.73 -16.96
CA VAL A 67 -18.79 -8.92 -17.73
C VAL A 67 -17.30 -8.90 -18.11
N PHE A 68 -16.66 -7.74 -18.04
CA PHE A 68 -15.25 -7.52 -18.32
C PHE A 68 -14.39 -7.45 -17.05
N SER A 69 -14.93 -7.82 -15.88
CA SER A 69 -14.26 -7.64 -14.57
C SER A 69 -14.06 -6.15 -14.22
N PHE A 70 -13.00 -5.83 -13.47
CA PHE A 70 -12.66 -4.46 -13.02
C PHE A 70 -11.92 -3.63 -14.07
N PHE A 71 -11.26 -4.27 -15.03
CA PHE A 71 -10.33 -3.62 -15.94
C PHE A 71 -10.73 -3.85 -17.39
N LEU A 72 -10.45 -2.86 -18.24
CA LEU A 72 -10.56 -3.01 -19.70
C LEU A 72 -9.17 -3.30 -20.26
N PRO A 73 -8.91 -4.49 -20.85
CA PRO A 73 -7.59 -4.87 -21.33
C PRO A 73 -6.98 -3.88 -22.33
N GLU A 74 -7.81 -3.27 -23.16
CA GLU A 74 -7.40 -2.28 -24.16
C GLU A 74 -7.32 -0.83 -23.65
N TYR A 75 -7.55 -0.55 -22.36
CA TYR A 75 -7.56 0.83 -21.87
C TYR A 75 -6.18 1.49 -21.95
N VAL A 76 -6.15 2.66 -22.60
CA VAL A 76 -4.99 3.55 -22.67
C VAL A 76 -5.38 4.86 -21.97
N PRO A 77 -4.62 5.34 -20.96
CA PRO A 77 -4.91 6.60 -20.30
C PRO A 77 -4.93 7.78 -21.28
N GLU A 78 -5.88 8.70 -21.10
CA GLU A 78 -6.07 9.87 -21.98
C GLU A 78 -4.98 10.94 -21.83
N ALA A 79 -4.07 10.79 -20.89
CA ALA A 79 -3.01 11.75 -20.62
C ALA A 79 -1.72 11.08 -20.15
N GLY A 80 -0.61 11.77 -20.41
CA GLY A 80 0.72 11.39 -19.93
C GLY A 80 1.51 10.50 -20.89
N PRO A 81 2.69 10.03 -20.45
CA PRO A 81 3.62 9.29 -21.30
C PRO A 81 3.05 7.99 -21.88
N ALA A 82 2.08 7.37 -21.19
CA ALA A 82 1.40 6.16 -21.65
C ALA A 82 0.61 6.40 -22.95
N LEU A 83 -0.01 7.57 -23.12
CA LEU A 83 -0.70 7.94 -24.37
C LEU A 83 0.28 8.12 -25.52
N SER A 84 1.38 8.86 -25.29
CA SER A 84 2.42 9.10 -26.30
C SER A 84 3.07 7.81 -26.79
N ALA A 85 3.17 6.81 -25.91
CA ALA A 85 3.72 5.49 -26.20
C ALA A 85 2.67 4.45 -26.63
N GLN A 86 1.37 4.81 -26.65
CA GLN A 86 0.23 3.91 -26.90
C GLN A 86 0.28 2.61 -26.05
N LEU A 87 0.68 2.74 -24.79
CA LEU A 87 0.78 1.61 -23.87
C LEU A 87 -0.54 1.40 -23.14
N ALA A 88 -1.09 0.19 -23.22
CA ALA A 88 -2.25 -0.21 -22.43
C ALA A 88 -1.90 -0.26 -20.94
N ALA A 89 -2.74 0.35 -20.10
CA ALA A 89 -2.61 0.37 -18.65
C ALA A 89 -3.98 0.08 -18.02
N PRO A 90 -4.45 -1.18 -18.10
CA PRO A 90 -5.80 -1.57 -17.64
C PRO A 90 -6.08 -1.17 -16.19
N GLU A 91 -5.09 -1.23 -15.31
CA GLU A 91 -5.21 -0.90 -13.89
C GLU A 91 -5.44 0.60 -13.66
N ALA A 92 -5.01 1.46 -14.60
CA ALA A 92 -5.22 2.91 -14.50
C ALA A 92 -6.68 3.33 -14.69
N THR A 93 -7.57 2.42 -15.14
CA THR A 93 -9.02 2.67 -15.24
C THR A 93 -9.66 2.97 -13.90
N ILE A 94 -9.22 2.30 -12.83
CA ILE A 94 -9.82 2.38 -11.49
C ILE A 94 -9.06 3.30 -10.54
N LEU A 95 -7.95 3.89 -10.99
CA LEU A 95 -7.13 4.81 -10.21
C LEU A 95 -7.71 6.23 -10.21
N ASP A 96 -8.90 6.39 -9.65
CA ASP A 96 -9.45 7.71 -9.36
C ASP A 96 -8.87 8.27 -8.03
N MET A 97 -8.97 9.59 -7.86
CA MET A 97 -8.41 10.26 -6.68
C MET A 97 -8.99 9.73 -5.35
N PRO A 98 -10.32 9.51 -5.21
CA PRO A 98 -10.88 8.85 -4.04
C PRO A 98 -10.30 7.45 -3.75
N LYS A 99 -10.10 6.60 -4.76
CA LYS A 99 -9.55 5.24 -4.61
C LYS A 99 -8.08 5.28 -4.19
N ILE A 100 -7.29 6.20 -4.75
CA ILE A 100 -5.88 6.38 -4.39
C ILE A 100 -5.77 6.77 -2.92
N ILE A 101 -6.55 7.76 -2.48
CA ILE A 101 -6.60 8.20 -1.08
C ILE A 101 -7.11 7.06 -0.19
N GLY A 102 -8.12 6.32 -0.64
CA GLY A 102 -8.68 5.17 0.08
C GLY A 102 -7.65 4.05 0.28
N LEU A 103 -6.86 3.74 -0.75
CA LEU A 103 -5.77 2.76 -0.68
C LEU A 103 -4.69 3.22 0.30
N GLN A 104 -4.25 4.47 0.19
CA GLN A 104 -3.23 5.04 1.08
C GLN A 104 -3.69 5.04 2.55
N ASN A 105 -4.87 5.58 2.84
CA ASN A 105 -5.44 5.56 4.19
C ASN A 105 -5.63 4.14 4.71
N GLY A 106 -6.06 3.23 3.85
CA GLY A 106 -6.22 1.81 4.19
C GLY A 106 -4.91 1.15 4.60
N MET A 107 -3.82 1.37 3.86
CA MET A 107 -2.50 0.83 4.18
C MET A 107 -1.91 1.46 5.44
N LEU A 108 -2.02 2.79 5.61
CA LEU A 108 -1.58 3.45 6.84
C LEU A 108 -2.34 2.92 8.06
N SER A 109 -3.66 2.80 7.93
CA SER A 109 -4.50 2.28 9.00
C SER A 109 -4.14 0.85 9.35
N LEU A 110 -3.89 0.01 8.34
CA LEU A 110 -3.45 -1.37 8.54
C LEU A 110 -2.11 -1.44 9.28
N ILE A 111 -1.16 -0.55 8.98
CA ILE A 111 0.14 -0.52 9.66
C ILE A 111 0.00 -0.01 11.11
N LYS A 112 -0.80 1.02 11.37
CA LYS A 112 -0.89 1.67 12.69
C LYS A 112 -1.89 1.00 13.64
N TYR A 113 -3.03 0.57 13.11
CA TYR A 113 -4.18 0.10 13.88
C TYR A 113 -4.57 -1.35 13.51
N GLY A 114 -3.85 -1.98 12.59
CA GLY A 114 -4.18 -3.32 12.09
C GLY A 114 -5.46 -3.32 11.23
N MET A 115 -6.00 -4.51 11.01
CA MET A 115 -7.25 -4.77 10.29
C MET A 115 -8.46 -4.24 11.08
N SER A 116 -8.70 -2.94 10.95
CA SER A 116 -9.71 -2.18 11.67
C SER A 116 -10.41 -1.17 10.76
N ASP A 117 -11.42 -0.48 11.30
CA ASP A 117 -12.07 0.66 10.65
C ASP A 117 -11.40 2.02 10.99
N CYS A 118 -10.36 2.02 11.81
CA CYS A 118 -9.71 3.24 12.28
C CYS A 118 -9.20 4.08 11.12
N HIS A 119 -9.48 5.40 11.12
CA HIS A 119 -8.96 6.34 10.13
C HIS A 119 -9.17 5.90 8.66
N ASN A 120 -10.37 5.43 8.32
CA ASN A 120 -10.73 4.87 7.01
C ASN A 120 -10.01 3.55 6.68
N GLY A 121 -9.75 2.72 7.68
CA GLY A 121 -9.12 1.41 7.52
C GLY A 121 -9.86 0.43 6.62
N LEU A 122 -9.22 -0.71 6.35
CA LEU A 122 -9.68 -1.70 5.38
C LEU A 122 -10.72 -2.69 5.93
N SER A 123 -11.14 -2.55 7.19
CA SER A 123 -12.12 -3.43 7.82
C SER A 123 -13.28 -2.67 8.46
N THR A 124 -14.19 -3.42 9.08
CA THR A 124 -15.32 -2.89 9.86
C THR A 124 -14.94 -2.69 11.32
N TYR A 125 -15.76 -1.94 12.06
CA TYR A 125 -15.63 -1.86 13.51
C TYR A 125 -15.88 -3.24 14.15
N PRO A 126 -14.91 -3.80 14.92
CA PRO A 126 -15.11 -5.09 15.57
C PRO A 126 -16.06 -5.05 16.78
N GLY A 127 -16.54 -3.87 17.21
CA GLY A 127 -17.51 -3.76 18.31
C GLY A 127 -16.89 -3.53 19.70
N TYR A 128 -15.57 -3.40 19.80
CA TYR A 128 -14.85 -3.17 21.06
C TYR A 128 -13.65 -2.24 20.88
N ARG A 129 -13.20 -1.64 22.00
CA ARG A 129 -12.00 -0.76 22.12
C ARG A 129 -12.03 0.49 21.20
N GLY A 130 -11.08 1.38 21.41
CA GLY A 130 -10.89 2.61 20.63
C GLY A 130 -9.71 2.50 19.67
N CYS A 131 -9.61 3.44 18.73
CA CYS A 131 -8.42 3.59 17.90
C CYS A 131 -7.32 4.24 18.73
N SER A 132 -6.22 3.53 18.95
CA SER A 132 -5.05 4.03 19.66
C SER A 132 -3.80 3.72 18.86
N ASP A 133 -2.94 4.72 18.69
CA ASP A 133 -1.65 4.59 18.01
C ASP A 133 -0.55 4.25 19.02
N ASN A 134 -0.67 3.06 19.62
CA ASN A 134 0.22 2.57 20.66
C ASN A 134 0.91 1.25 20.30
N GLY A 135 0.75 0.78 19.06
CA GLY A 135 1.30 -0.49 18.59
C GLY A 135 0.64 -1.74 19.19
N LEU A 136 -0.43 -1.61 19.99
CA LEU A 136 -1.10 -2.73 20.64
C LEU A 136 -2.28 -3.30 19.84
N TYR A 137 -2.68 -2.63 18.74
CA TYR A 137 -3.75 -3.08 17.83
C TYR A 137 -5.06 -3.46 18.53
N GLU A 138 -5.42 -2.75 19.61
CA GLU A 138 -6.50 -3.14 20.53
C GLU A 138 -7.89 -3.21 19.87
N ARG A 139 -8.12 -2.46 18.79
CA ARG A 139 -9.37 -2.44 18.01
C ARG A 139 -9.13 -3.06 16.64
N SER A 140 -8.68 -4.31 16.59
CA SER A 140 -8.29 -4.95 15.33
C SER A 140 -8.75 -6.40 15.25
N PHE A 141 -9.12 -6.85 14.05
CA PHE A 141 -9.35 -8.27 13.75
C PHE A 141 -8.04 -9.06 13.60
N GLY A 142 -6.94 -8.36 13.31
CA GLY A 142 -5.61 -8.91 13.09
C GLY A 142 -4.64 -7.80 12.75
N HIS A 143 -3.35 -8.04 12.87
CA HIS A 143 -2.32 -7.03 12.62
C HIS A 143 -1.14 -7.62 11.85
N LEU A 144 -0.26 -6.74 11.40
CA LEU A 144 1.02 -7.14 10.81
C LEU A 144 1.92 -7.64 11.95
N GLY A 145 2.29 -8.93 11.91
CA GLY A 145 2.99 -9.61 12.99
C GLY A 145 4.51 -9.72 12.81
N ARG A 146 5.03 -9.27 11.66
CA ARG A 146 6.45 -9.32 11.32
C ARG A 146 7.29 -8.58 12.38
N VAL A 147 8.20 -9.32 13.00
CA VAL A 147 9.17 -8.77 13.96
C VAL A 147 10.40 -8.28 13.20
N PRO A 148 10.89 -7.05 13.44
CA PRO A 148 12.09 -6.53 12.79
C PRO A 148 13.32 -7.36 13.16
N THR A 149 14.20 -7.62 12.18
CA THR A 149 15.47 -8.33 12.39
C THR A 149 16.69 -7.41 12.41
N GLY A 150 16.58 -6.21 11.82
CA GLY A 150 17.62 -5.19 11.85
C GLY A 150 17.82 -4.57 13.23
N ALA A 151 19.07 -4.29 13.59
CA ALA A 151 19.44 -3.68 14.86
C ALA A 151 19.50 -2.14 14.81
N ASN A 152 19.54 -1.57 13.60
CA ASN A 152 19.62 -0.13 13.35
C ASN A 152 18.68 0.29 12.20
N ILE A 153 18.43 1.59 12.09
CA ILE A 153 17.46 2.14 11.12
C ILE A 153 17.81 1.78 9.66
N THR A 154 19.08 1.79 9.28
CA THR A 154 19.53 1.45 7.93
C THR A 154 19.26 -0.02 7.59
N GLU A 155 19.50 -0.94 8.54
CA GLU A 155 19.13 -2.34 8.40
C GLU A 155 17.62 -2.54 8.31
N LEU A 156 16.83 -1.82 9.11
CA LEU A 156 15.36 -1.84 9.05
C LEU A 156 14.84 -1.37 7.67
N VAL A 157 15.37 -0.25 7.15
CA VAL A 157 15.01 0.26 5.83
C VAL A 157 15.39 -0.72 4.73
N SER A 158 16.56 -1.35 4.83
CA SER A 158 16.99 -2.40 3.90
C SER A 158 16.05 -3.60 3.92
N GLU A 159 15.69 -4.07 5.11
CA GLU A 159 14.78 -5.19 5.31
C GLU A 159 13.38 -4.91 4.71
N VAL A 160 12.76 -3.80 5.10
CA VAL A 160 11.39 -3.46 4.64
C VAL A 160 11.41 -3.18 3.13
N SER A 161 12.46 -2.56 2.61
CA SER A 161 12.62 -2.36 1.17
C SER A 161 12.68 -3.69 0.41
N LEU A 162 13.41 -4.69 0.92
CA LEU A 162 13.46 -6.01 0.33
C LEU A 162 12.07 -6.66 0.32
N LEU A 163 11.35 -6.58 1.45
CA LEU A 163 10.04 -7.22 1.62
C LEU A 163 8.94 -6.56 0.77
N LEU A 164 8.88 -5.24 0.71
CA LEU A 164 7.78 -4.51 0.06
C LEU A 164 8.06 -4.14 -1.39
N THR A 165 9.33 -3.87 -1.74
CA THR A 165 9.73 -3.38 -3.06
C THR A 165 10.67 -4.32 -3.80
N ALA A 166 10.96 -5.51 -3.26
CA ALA A 166 11.99 -6.43 -3.78
C ALA A 166 13.37 -5.76 -3.91
N GLY A 167 13.66 -4.81 -3.02
CA GLY A 167 14.93 -4.06 -2.99
C GLY A 167 15.03 -2.92 -4.02
N ARG A 168 13.98 -2.64 -4.80
CA ARG A 168 13.98 -1.60 -5.85
C ARG A 168 13.99 -0.16 -5.33
N LEU A 169 13.77 0.05 -4.03
CA LEU A 169 13.79 1.39 -3.42
C LEU A 169 15.13 2.09 -3.70
N SER A 170 15.06 3.28 -4.30
CA SER A 170 16.23 4.10 -4.63
C SER A 170 17.02 4.57 -3.39
N GLN A 171 18.32 4.82 -3.54
CA GLN A 171 19.16 5.26 -2.42
C GLN A 171 18.66 6.58 -1.82
N ASP A 172 18.32 7.56 -2.66
CA ASP A 172 17.76 8.83 -2.19
C ASP A 172 16.50 8.65 -1.32
N ASN A 173 15.62 7.72 -1.70
CA ASN A 173 14.41 7.44 -0.92
C ASN A 173 14.76 6.73 0.39
N ARG A 174 15.75 5.84 0.39
CA ARG A 174 16.26 5.21 1.63
C ARG A 174 16.79 6.28 2.60
N ASP A 175 17.66 7.16 2.13
CA ASP A 175 18.26 8.23 2.97
C ASP A 175 17.19 9.18 3.52
N THR A 176 16.18 9.51 2.69
CA THR A 176 15.04 10.34 3.12
C THR A 176 14.21 9.65 4.20
N ILE A 177 13.93 8.35 4.04
CA ILE A 177 13.16 7.56 4.99
C ILE A 177 13.92 7.37 6.30
N GLU A 178 15.23 7.07 6.22
CA GLU A 178 16.10 6.96 7.40
C GLU A 178 16.10 8.27 8.19
N THR A 179 16.27 9.40 7.51
CA THR A 179 16.24 10.71 8.14
C THR A 179 14.89 10.99 8.81
N ALA A 180 13.79 10.77 8.09
CA ALA A 180 12.44 11.04 8.58
C ALA A 180 12.03 10.18 9.78
N CYS A 181 12.41 8.90 9.78
CA CYS A 181 12.01 7.98 10.85
C CYS A 181 12.98 7.96 12.03
N SER A 182 14.18 8.56 11.92
CA SER A 182 15.15 8.62 13.02
C SER A 182 14.66 9.33 14.28
N SER A 183 13.65 10.20 14.16
CA SER A 183 13.06 10.94 15.29
C SER A 183 11.99 10.16 16.06
N GLU A 184 11.61 8.97 15.59
CA GLU A 184 10.62 8.14 16.28
C GLU A 184 11.17 7.59 17.62
N PRO A 185 10.32 7.46 18.64
CA PRO A 185 10.75 7.27 20.03
C PRO A 185 11.37 5.91 20.35
N ASP A 186 11.01 4.87 19.59
CA ASP A 186 11.45 3.49 19.80
C ASP A 186 11.56 2.73 18.48
N LEU A 187 12.20 1.55 18.50
CA LEU A 187 12.43 0.74 17.31
C LEU A 187 11.13 0.29 16.63
N ASP A 188 10.07 0.03 17.39
CA ASP A 188 8.79 -0.41 16.81
C ASP A 188 8.08 0.76 16.11
N ALA A 189 8.16 1.96 16.69
CA ALA A 189 7.69 3.20 16.08
C ALA A 189 8.49 3.55 14.82
N GLN A 190 9.82 3.42 14.87
CA GLN A 190 10.70 3.57 13.69
C GLN A 190 10.29 2.58 12.59
N TYR A 191 10.08 1.32 12.93
CA TYR A 191 9.68 0.28 11.99
C TYR A 191 8.33 0.58 11.33
N ARG A 192 7.31 0.99 12.11
CA ARG A 192 6.01 1.44 11.57
C ARG A 192 6.15 2.69 10.69
N CYS A 193 7.01 3.64 11.04
CA CYS A 193 7.27 4.81 10.21
C CYS A 193 7.87 4.41 8.85
N ILE A 194 8.87 3.52 8.85
CA ILE A 194 9.51 3.01 7.63
C ILE A 194 8.49 2.30 6.72
N GLN A 195 7.67 1.42 7.30
CA GLN A 195 6.59 0.74 6.56
C GLN A 195 5.66 1.75 5.89
N GLN A 196 5.21 2.78 6.63
CA GLN A 196 4.32 3.81 6.11
C GLN A 196 4.94 4.59 4.95
N LEU A 197 6.20 5.01 5.07
CA LEU A 197 6.84 5.78 4.00
C LEU A 197 7.14 4.91 2.77
N ILE A 198 7.51 3.64 2.94
CA ILE A 198 7.76 2.74 1.82
C ILE A 198 6.47 2.43 1.06
N VAL A 199 5.32 2.22 1.73
CA VAL A 199 4.05 1.99 1.00
C VAL A 199 3.55 3.23 0.25
N PHE A 200 4.09 4.42 0.53
CA PHE A 200 3.84 5.66 -0.25
C PHE A 200 4.86 5.87 -1.38
N SER A 201 5.94 5.11 -1.40
CA SER A 201 6.97 5.24 -2.44
C SER A 201 6.45 4.77 -3.79
N ALA A 202 6.90 5.43 -4.85
CA ALA A 202 6.48 5.06 -6.20
C ALA A 202 7.00 3.66 -6.61
N GLU A 203 8.11 3.22 -6.02
CA GLU A 203 8.67 1.88 -6.16
C GLU A 203 7.79 0.76 -5.57
N PHE A 204 6.94 1.09 -4.58
CA PHE A 204 5.93 0.16 -4.06
C PHE A 204 4.74 0.02 -5.01
N HIS A 205 4.30 1.16 -5.58
CA HIS A 205 3.15 1.26 -6.47
C HIS A 205 3.40 0.81 -7.92
N SER A 206 4.66 0.58 -8.30
CA SER A 206 5.06 0.15 -9.65
C SER A 206 5.98 -1.07 -9.60
N THR A 207 6.08 -1.79 -10.71
CA THR A 207 6.96 -2.97 -10.82
C THR A 207 8.36 -2.64 -11.35
N ASN A 208 8.58 -1.41 -11.84
CA ASN A 208 9.85 -1.03 -12.45
C ASN A 208 10.80 -0.37 -11.44
N THR A 209 12.02 -0.14 -11.90
CA THR A 209 12.99 0.72 -11.21
C THR A 209 12.67 2.18 -11.48
N MET A 210 12.53 2.97 -10.43
CA MET A 210 12.29 4.41 -10.55
C MET A 210 13.62 5.15 -10.63
N GLN A 211 13.74 6.05 -11.60
CA GLN A 211 14.86 6.97 -11.72
C GLN A 211 14.34 8.40 -11.66
N LYS A 212 14.86 9.19 -10.71
CA LYS A 212 14.53 10.62 -10.61
C LYS A 212 15.28 11.37 -11.70
N SER A 213 14.58 12.14 -12.52
CA SER A 213 15.20 12.97 -13.57
C SER A 213 15.88 14.22 -13.00
N GLY A 214 15.56 14.63 -11.76
CA GLY A 214 16.04 15.88 -11.15
C GLY A 214 15.45 17.16 -11.76
N GLU A 215 14.80 17.04 -12.92
CA GLU A 215 14.14 18.13 -13.63
C GLU A 215 12.72 18.35 -13.12
N ALA A 216 12.30 19.62 -13.09
CA ALA A 216 10.90 19.95 -12.83
C ALA A 216 10.01 19.35 -13.93
N ARG A 217 8.86 18.79 -13.54
CA ARG A 217 7.89 18.27 -14.51
C ARG A 217 7.43 19.43 -15.40
N SER A 218 7.74 19.39 -16.69
CA SER A 218 7.23 20.37 -17.66
C SER A 218 5.70 20.18 -17.76
N VAL A 219 4.94 21.12 -17.22
CA VAL A 219 3.50 21.19 -17.48
C VAL A 219 3.35 22.05 -18.73
N ASP A 220 3.09 21.44 -19.88
CA ASP A 220 2.70 22.19 -21.07
C ASP A 220 1.36 22.87 -20.77
N THR A 221 1.40 24.18 -20.50
CA THR A 221 0.22 25.02 -20.22
C THR A 221 -0.55 25.42 -21.49
N THR A 222 -0.31 24.74 -22.61
CA THR A 222 -0.98 25.00 -23.88
C THR A 222 -2.20 24.10 -24.03
N THR A 223 -3.32 24.45 -23.37
CA THR A 223 -4.72 24.24 -23.82
C THR A 223 -5.69 24.56 -22.67
N ALA A 224 -5.86 25.85 -22.39
CA ALA A 224 -7.04 26.37 -21.68
C ALA A 224 -7.31 27.79 -22.20
N SER A 225 -7.82 27.87 -23.43
CA SER A 225 -8.40 29.06 -24.05
C SER A 225 -9.69 28.66 -24.76
#